data_AF-A0A925ZPA1-F1
#
_entry.id   AF-A0A925ZPA1-F1
#
_cell.length_a   1.000
_cell.length_b   1.000
_cell.length_c   1.000
_cell.angle_alpha   90.00
_cell.angle_beta   90.00
_cell.angle_gamma   90.00
#
_symmetry.space_group_name_H-M   'P 1'
#
loop_
_entity.id
_entity.type
_entity.pdbx_description
1 polymer ?
#
loop_
_entity_poly.entity_id
_entity_poly.type
_entity_poly.pdbx_seq_one_letter_code
_entity_poly.pdbx_strand_id
1 'polypeptide(L)'
;MLVDDDGAMVTPGGQRIDLRRRLALRRIVLALVEHHLNVPGEALSPTALIEAGWPGERMTAASGRNRLHVALATLRALGLRPWLHRCARGYSFVTELCIARDGSVALRVA
;
A
#
# COMPACT_ATOMS: atom_id res chain seq x y z
N MET A 1 10.98 5.71 -4.03
CA MET A 1 9.52 5.92 -4.17
C MET A 1 9.14 7.08 -3.28
N LEU A 2 8.39 8.05 -3.80
CA LEU A 2 7.82 9.13 -3.01
C LEU A 2 6.38 8.78 -2.68
N VAL A 3 5.97 8.92 -1.42
CA VAL A 3 4.60 8.63 -0.97
C VAL A 3 4.10 9.79 -0.11
N ASP A 4 2.95 10.32 -0.49
CA ASP A 4 2.16 11.26 0.30
C ASP A 4 1.14 10.47 1.14
N ASP A 5 0.85 10.98 2.33
CA ASP A 5 -0.16 10.45 3.25
C ASP A 5 -1.57 10.47 2.64
N ASP A 6 -1.85 11.41 1.73
CA ASP A 6 -3.11 11.48 0.99
C ASP A 6 -3.24 10.43 -0.11
N GLY A 7 -2.17 9.69 -0.42
CA GLY A 7 -2.16 8.58 -1.37
C GLY A 7 -1.73 8.97 -2.79
N ALA A 8 -1.15 10.15 -2.98
CA ALA A 8 -0.36 10.45 -4.16
C ALA A 8 1.02 9.78 -4.02
N MET A 9 1.53 9.18 -5.10
CA MET A 9 2.86 8.55 -5.04
C MET A 9 3.57 8.55 -6.39
N VAL A 10 4.89 8.49 -6.34
CA VAL A 10 5.78 8.41 -7.50
C VAL A 10 6.70 7.20 -7.35
N THR A 11 6.62 6.26 -8.29
CA THR A 11 7.49 5.07 -8.30
C THR A 11 8.94 5.46 -8.63
N PRO A 12 9.94 4.61 -8.35
CA PRO A 12 11.32 4.86 -8.77
C PRO A 12 11.50 5.12 -10.27
N GLY A 13 10.61 4.60 -11.13
CA GLY A 13 10.60 4.87 -12.57
C GLY A 13 9.91 6.18 -12.97
N GLY A 14 9.54 7.05 -12.02
CA GLY A 14 8.87 8.33 -12.27
C GLY A 14 7.37 8.24 -12.54
N GLN A 15 6.78 7.04 -12.49
CA GLN A 15 5.34 6.88 -12.72
C GLN A 15 4.53 7.44 -11.55
N ARG A 16 3.58 8.32 -11.86
CA ARG A 16 2.63 8.88 -10.88
C ARG A 16 1.45 7.93 -10.70
N ILE A 17 1.09 7.68 -9.44
CA ILE A 17 -0.08 6.89 -9.05
C ILE A 17 -0.92 7.74 -8.09
N ASP A 18 -2.23 7.80 -8.34
CA ASP A 18 -3.19 8.53 -7.52
C ASP A 18 -4.19 7.57 -6.86
N LEU A 19 -4.10 7.45 -5.53
CA LEU A 19 -4.99 6.64 -4.70
C LEU A 19 -5.94 7.48 -3.82
N ARG A 20 -5.97 8.80 -3.97
CA ARG A 20 -6.76 9.71 -3.10
C ARG A 20 -8.24 9.34 -3.01
N ARG A 21 -8.81 8.89 -4.13
CA ARG A 21 -10.21 8.44 -4.24
C ARG A 21 -10.39 6.92 -4.10
N ARG A 22 -9.32 6.16 -3.80
CA ARG A 22 -9.30 4.70 -3.73
C ARG A 22 -8.89 4.26 -2.33
N LEU A 23 -9.72 4.59 -1.33
CA LEU A 23 -9.38 4.52 0.10
C LEU A 23 -8.79 3.18 0.55
N ALA A 24 -9.38 2.04 0.15
CA ALA A 24 -8.85 0.73 0.52
C ALA A 24 -7.44 0.49 -0.05
N LEU A 25 -7.20 0.88 -1.31
CA LEU A 25 -5.89 0.76 -1.94
C LEU A 25 -4.86 1.67 -1.25
N ARG A 26 -5.27 2.91 -0.94
CA ARG A 26 -4.43 3.87 -0.22
C ARG A 26 -4.01 3.30 1.13
N ARG A 27 -4.96 2.82 1.94
CA ARG A 27 -4.67 2.27 3.27
C ARG A 27 -3.76 1.05 3.21
N ILE A 28 -4.00 0.13 2.27
CA ILE A 28 -3.13 -1.04 2.04
C ILE A 28 -1.70 -0.60 1.72
N VAL A 29 -1.54 0.36 0.81
CA VAL A 29 -0.22 0.88 0.43
C VAL A 29 0.46 1.56 1.62
N LEU A 30 -0.24 2.42 2.36
CA LEU A 30 0.32 3.11 3.53
C LEU A 30 0.75 2.12 4.61
N ALA A 31 -0.03 1.05 4.86
CA ALA A 31 0.36 0.00 5.79
C ALA A 31 1.64 -0.73 5.34
N LEU A 32 1.76 -1.06 4.06
CA LEU A 32 2.98 -1.65 3.50
C LEU A 32 4.18 -0.69 3.58
N VAL A 33 3.98 0.60 3.33
CA VAL A 33 5.01 1.65 3.46
C VAL A 33 5.49 1.73 4.90
N GLU A 34 4.57 1.87 5.85
CA GLU A 34 4.88 1.97 7.27
C GLU A 34 5.60 0.72 7.77
N HIS A 35 5.14 -0.47 7.38
CA HIS A 35 5.80 -1.71 7.75
C HIS A 35 7.22 -1.81 7.16
N HIS A 36 7.39 -1.44 5.89
CA HIS A 36 8.69 -1.45 5.23
C HIS A 36 9.68 -0.46 5.83
N LEU A 37 9.22 0.72 6.27
CA LEU A 37 10.08 1.70 6.94
C LEU A 37 10.56 1.24 8.32
N ASN A 38 9.73 0.46 9.03
CA ASN A 38 10.07 -0.06 10.35
C ASN A 38 10.89 -1.36 10.29
N VAL A 39 10.52 -2.29 9.40
CA VAL A 39 11.15 -3.61 9.26
C VAL A 39 11.25 -3.98 7.76
N PRO A 40 12.26 -3.46 7.04
CA PRO A 40 12.40 -3.68 5.61
C PRO A 40 12.43 -5.16 5.21
N GLY A 41 11.69 -5.51 4.16
CA GLY A 41 11.63 -6.87 3.62
C GLY A 41 10.73 -7.85 4.38
N GLU A 42 10.24 -7.50 5.58
CA GLU A 42 9.22 -8.28 6.26
C GLU A 42 7.83 -8.09 5.64
N ALA A 43 7.03 -9.16 5.69
CA ALA A 43 5.75 -9.23 5.01
C ALA A 43 4.59 -9.04 5.98
N LEU A 44 3.64 -8.20 5.58
CA LEU A 44 2.34 -8.12 6.21
C LEU A 44 1.47 -9.29 5.81
N SER A 45 0.83 -9.90 6.81
CA SER A 45 -0.09 -11.02 6.59
C SER A 45 -1.33 -10.57 5.79
N PRO A 46 -2.00 -11.49 5.07
CA PRO A 46 -3.26 -11.17 4.38
C PRO A 46 -4.32 -10.58 5.31
N THR A 47 -4.42 -11.09 6.54
CA THR A 47 -5.36 -10.59 7.55
C THR A 47 -5.05 -9.14 7.94
N ALA A 48 -3.78 -8.80 8.15
CA ALA A 48 -3.37 -7.43 8.47
C ALA A 48 -3.66 -6.46 7.32
N LEU A 49 -3.46 -6.89 6.07
CA LEU A 49 -3.76 -6.07 4.89
C LEU A 49 -5.28 -5.89 4.68
N ILE A 50 -6.09 -6.89 5.02
CA ILE A 50 -7.55 -6.77 5.01
C ILE A 50 -8.00 -5.74 6.05
N GLU A 51 -7.52 -5.86 7.29
CA GLU A 51 -7.87 -4.89 8.36
C GLU A 51 -7.43 -3.47 7.98
N ALA A 52 -6.23 -3.31 7.41
CA ALA A 52 -5.77 -2.02 6.92
C ALA A 52 -6.66 -1.47 5.80
N GLY A 53 -7.04 -2.29 4.81
CA GLY A 53 -7.86 -1.85 3.68
C GLY A 53 -9.29 -1.48 4.06
N TRP A 54 -9.90 -2.26 4.94
CA TRP A 54 -11.32 -2.19 5.31
C TRP A 54 -11.50 -2.19 6.84
N PRO A 55 -10.96 -1.18 7.56
CA PRO A 55 -10.98 -1.13 9.01
C PRO A 55 -12.42 -1.15 9.54
N GLY A 56 -12.67 -2.06 10.49
CA GLY A 56 -13.98 -2.22 11.12
C GLY A 56 -15.07 -2.88 10.25
N GLU A 57 -14.77 -3.26 9.00
CA GLU A 57 -15.75 -3.98 8.16
C GLU A 57 -15.88 -5.45 8.59
N ARG A 58 -17.11 -5.91 8.77
CA ARG A 58 -17.38 -7.34 9.01
C ARG A 58 -17.44 -8.09 7.69
N MET A 59 -16.47 -8.97 7.48
CA MET A 59 -16.34 -9.75 6.26
C MET A 59 -16.22 -11.24 6.57
N THR A 60 -16.77 -12.08 5.69
CA THR A 60 -16.38 -13.50 5.69
C THR A 60 -14.94 -13.64 5.24
N ALA A 61 -14.26 -14.70 5.68
CA ALA A 61 -12.87 -14.96 5.29
C ALA A 61 -12.70 -15.05 3.75
N ALA A 62 -13.68 -15.62 3.05
CA ALA A 62 -13.66 -15.68 1.58
C ALA A 62 -13.80 -14.30 0.94
N SER A 63 -14.73 -13.47 1.43
CA SER A 63 -14.93 -12.10 0.94
C SER A 63 -13.67 -11.24 1.15
N GLY A 64 -13.05 -11.34 2.34
CA GLY A 64 -11.83 -10.59 2.66
C GLY A 64 -10.67 -10.94 1.72
N ARG A 65 -10.45 -12.24 1.50
CA ARG A 65 -9.42 -12.72 0.56
C ARG A 65 -9.68 -12.25 -0.87
N ASN A 66 -10.92 -12.29 -1.34
CA ASN A 66 -11.25 -11.85 -2.70
C ASN A 66 -11.02 -10.33 -2.87
N ARG A 67 -11.46 -9.52 -1.91
CA ARG A 67 -11.23 -8.07 -1.95
C ARG A 67 -9.74 -7.73 -1.90
N LEU A 68 -8.96 -8.39 -1.03
CA LEU A 68 -7.51 -8.21 -0.99
C LEU A 68 -6.86 -8.60 -2.32
N HIS A 69 -7.28 -9.72 -2.91
CA HIS A 69 -6.78 -10.15 -4.22
C HIS A 69 -7.01 -9.08 -5.31
N VAL A 70 -8.23 -8.56 -5.42
CA VAL A 70 -8.58 -7.49 -6.38
C VAL A 70 -7.81 -6.20 -6.09
N ALA A 71 -7.65 -5.83 -4.82
CA ALA A 71 -6.90 -4.65 -4.43
C ALA A 71 -5.43 -4.74 -4.87
N LEU A 72 -4.77 -5.87 -4.56
CA LEU A 72 -3.38 -6.12 -4.96
C LEU A 72 -3.21 -6.21 -6.47
N ALA A 73 -4.17 -6.83 -7.19
CA ALA A 73 -4.16 -6.86 -8.65
C ALA A 73 -4.24 -5.44 -9.24
N THR A 74 -5.10 -4.60 -8.67
CA THR A 74 -5.24 -3.19 -9.08
C THR A 74 -3.96 -2.40 -8.83
N LEU A 75 -3.36 -2.52 -7.64
CA LEU A 75 -2.08 -1.87 -7.31
C LEU A 75 -0.96 -2.28 -8.28
N ARG A 76 -0.89 -3.57 -8.62
CA ARG A 76 0.07 -4.08 -9.62
C ARG A 76 -0.16 -3.45 -10.99
N ALA A 77 -1.41 -3.36 -11.45
CA ALA A 77 -1.76 -2.75 -12.73
C ALA A 77 -1.46 -1.24 -12.77
N LEU A 78 -1.55 -0.55 -11.62
CA LEU A 78 -1.21 0.86 -11.50
C LEU A 78 0.29 1.15 -11.52
N GLY A 79 1.15 0.13 -11.56
CA GLY A 79 2.61 0.31 -11.64
C GLY A 79 3.39 -0.21 -10.42
N LEU A 80 2.71 -0.77 -9.41
CA LEU A 80 3.40 -1.35 -8.25
C LEU A 80 3.85 -2.79 -8.44
N ARG A 81 3.60 -3.41 -9.61
CA ARG A 81 3.99 -4.81 -9.88
C ARG A 81 5.47 -5.11 -9.62
N PRO A 82 6.45 -4.28 -10.05
CA PRO A 82 7.87 -4.56 -9.82
C PRO A 82 8.28 -4.45 -8.35
N TRP A 83 7.49 -3.72 -7.55
CA TRP A 83 7.83 -3.34 -6.19
C TRP A 83 7.14 -4.19 -5.13
N LEU A 84 6.02 -4.86 -5.48
CA LEU A 84 5.24 -5.70 -4.56
C LEU A 84 5.64 -7.16 -4.64
N HIS A 85 6.28 -7.65 -3.57
CA HIS A 85 6.65 -9.04 -3.41
C HIS A 85 5.56 -9.84 -2.66
N ARG A 86 5.41 -11.12 -3.00
CA ARG A 86 4.57 -12.08 -2.27
C ARG A 86 5.46 -13.21 -1.78
N CYS A 87 5.38 -13.52 -0.49
CA CYS A 87 6.05 -14.67 0.11
C CYS A 87 5.03 -15.53 0.87
N ALA A 88 5.51 -16.60 1.52
CA ALA A 88 4.65 -17.48 2.33
C ALA A 88 3.96 -16.75 3.49
N ARG A 89 4.59 -15.70 4.05
CA ARG A 89 4.06 -14.92 5.19
C ARG A 89 3.08 -13.82 4.77
N GLY A 90 3.04 -13.43 3.49
CA GLY A 90 2.14 -12.40 3.00
C GLY A 90 2.74 -11.54 1.89
N TYR A 91 2.63 -10.21 2.04
CA TYR A 91 3.07 -9.24 1.04
C TYR A 91 3.98 -8.17 1.65
N SER A 92 5.00 -7.78 0.89
CA SER A 92 5.96 -6.74 1.26
C SER A 92 6.32 -5.89 0.05
N PHE A 93 6.93 -4.73 0.28
CA PHE A 93 7.74 -4.11 -0.75
C PHE A 93 9.08 -4.85 -0.88
N VAL A 94 9.70 -4.78 -2.06
CA VAL A 94 11.06 -5.29 -2.25
C VAL A 94 12.01 -4.59 -1.27
N THR A 95 12.90 -5.36 -0.63
CA THR A 95 13.73 -4.89 0.49
C THR A 95 14.55 -3.65 0.16
N GLU A 96 15.08 -3.58 -1.07
CA GLU A 96 15.92 -2.48 -1.55
C GLU A 96 15.13 -1.22 -1.95
N LEU A 97 13.79 -1.24 -1.86
CA LEU A 97 12.97 -0.10 -2.19
C LEU A 97 13.19 1.02 -1.16
N CYS A 98 13.92 2.07 -1.56
CA CYS A 98 13.98 3.30 -0.80
C CYS A 98 12.64 4.06 -0.90
N ILE A 99 12.02 4.35 0.25
CA ILE A 99 10.76 5.09 0.36
C ILE A 99 11.02 6.37 1.14
N ALA A 100 10.68 7.52 0.55
CA ALA A 100 10.59 8.78 1.27
C ALA A 100 9.12 9.18 1.40
N ARG A 101 8.72 9.57 2.61
CA ARG A 101 7.40 10.16 2.85
C ARG A 101 7.51 11.65 2.63
N ASP A 102 6.66 12.18 1.77
CA ASP A 102 6.46 13.61 1.67
C ASP A 102 5.50 13.99 2.80
N GLY A 103 6.06 14.44 3.92
CA GLY A 103 5.31 14.92 5.08
C GLY A 103 4.66 16.28 4.83
N SER A 104 4.21 16.55 3.61
CA SER A 104 3.40 17.70 3.28
C SER A 104 2.05 17.58 4.00
N VAL A 105 2.07 17.89 5.30
CA VAL A 105 0.96 18.56 5.96
C VAL A 105 0.69 19.77 5.08
N ALA A 106 -0.32 19.66 4.23
CA ALA A 106 -0.83 20.77 3.44
C ALA A 106 -1.40 21.81 4.41
N LEU A 107 -0.52 22.60 5.03
CA LEU A 107 -0.83 23.76 5.84
C LEU A 107 -0.31 24.97 5.10
N ARG A 108 -1.03 25.38 4.06
CA ARG A 108 -1.13 26.77 3.59
C ARG A 108 -2.53 26.98 2.99
N VAL A 109 -3.51 27.19 3.87
CA VAL A 109 -4.65 28.03 3.53
C VAL A 109 -4.07 29.45 3.37
N ALA A 110 -4.30 30.04 2.19
CA ALA A 110 -3.95 31.40 1.85
C ALA A 110 -4.79 32.42 2.66
#